data_AF-A0A7V8JK64-F1
#
_entry.id   AF-A0A7V8JK64-F1
#
_cell.length_a   1.000
_cell.length_b   1.000
_cell.length_c   1.000
_cell.angle_alpha   90.00
_cell.angle_beta   90.00
_cell.angle_gamma   90.00
#
_symmetry.space_group_name_H-M   'P 1'
#
loop_
_entity.id
_entity.type
_entity.pdbx_description
1 polymer ?
#
loop_
_entity_poly.entity_id
_entity_poly.type
_entity_poly.pdbx_seq_one_letter_code
_entity_poly.pdbx_strand_id
1 'polypeptide(L)' 'MERLVEGEPVVIARDGRLLAAMLRRELVSTADFEAALRQQGCVRVEDVQLALLETTGHITIIPRPTSD' A
#
# COMPACT_ATOMS: atom_id res chain seq x y z
N MET A 1 11.66 21.11 -20.70
CA MET A 1 12.19 20.03 -19.83
C MET A 1 11.38 20.09 -18.55
N GLU A 2 10.20 19.49 -18.59
CA GLU A 2 9.32 19.45 -17.42
C GLU A 2 10.06 18.68 -16.33
N ARG A 3 10.44 19.39 -15.27
CA ARG A 3 10.97 18.77 -14.07
C ARG A 3 9.78 18.01 -13.49
N LEU A 4 9.73 16.73 -13.82
CA LEU A 4 8.80 15.75 -13.32
C LEU A 4 8.88 15.83 -11.79
N VAL A 5 7.95 16.56 -11.18
CA VAL A 5 7.73 16.54 -9.74
C VAL A 5 6.99 15.23 -9.47
N GLU A 6 7.62 14.11 -9.79
CA GLU A 6 7.13 12.80 -9.39
C GLU A 6 7.46 12.71 -7.91
N GLY A 7 6.41 12.73 -7.08
CA GLY A 7 6.56 12.53 -5.64
C GLY A 7 7.24 11.20 -5.33
N GLU A 8 7.52 10.93 -4.06
CA GLU A 8 8.01 9.62 -3.65
C GLU A 8 6.82 8.72 -3.29
N PRO A 9 6.85 7.42 -3.63
CA PRO A 9 5.85 6.48 -3.15
C PRO A 9 5.71 6.53 -1.63
N VAL A 10 4.48 6.43 -1.15
CA VAL A 10 4.18 6.58 0.28
C VAL A 10 3.91 5.21 0.90
N VAL A 11 4.62 4.88 1.97
CA VAL A 11 4.32 3.66 2.74
C VAL A 11 2.98 3.83 3.45
N ILE A 12 2.04 2.93 3.16
CA ILE A 12 0.69 2.93 3.76
C ILE A 12 0.41 1.70 4.63
N ALA A 13 1.21 0.64 4.52
CA ALA A 13 1.25 -0.45 5.49
C ALA A 13 2.66 -1.05 5.58
N ARG A 14 3.04 -1.56 6.75
CA ARG A 14 4.32 -2.26 6.96
C ARG A 14 4.19 -3.28 8.09
N ASP A 15 4.82 -4.44 7.92
CA ASP A 15 4.93 -5.51 8.92
C ASP A 15 3.58 -5.90 9.57
N GLY A 16 2.54 -5.96 8.75
CA GLY A 16 1.20 -6.32 9.20
C GLY A 16 0.34 -5.19 9.73
N ARG A 17 0.83 -3.95 9.68
CA ARG A 17 0.16 -2.80 10.29
C ARG A 17 -0.21 -1.77 9.26
N LEU A 18 -1.50 -1.45 9.20
CA LEU A 18 -2.02 -0.35 8.39
C LEU A 18 -1.61 0.98 9.02
N LEU A 19 -0.97 1.85 8.24
CA LEU A 19 -0.65 3.21 8.65
C LEU A 19 -1.86 4.11 8.34
N ALA A 20 -2.93 3.98 9.13
CA ALA A 20 -4.21 4.65 8.88
C ALA A 20 -4.10 6.18 8.77
N ALA A 21 -3.12 6.80 9.44
CA ALA A 21 -2.83 8.23 9.28
C ALA A 21 -2.36 8.58 7.86
N MET A 22 -1.61 7.69 7.21
CA MET A 22 -1.13 7.83 5.85
C MET A 22 -2.27 7.69 4.86
N LEU A 23 -3.15 6.69 5.02
CA LEU A 23 -4.36 6.59 4.18
C LEU A 23 -5.19 7.88 4.20
N ARG A 24 -5.42 8.44 5.39
CA ARG A 24 -6.15 9.71 5.51
C ARG A 24 -5.43 10.87 4.84
N ARG A 25 -4.11 10.97 5.00
CA ARG A 25 -3.31 12.06 4.44
C ARG A 25 -3.27 11.99 2.91
N GLU A 26 -3.17 10.78 2.36
CA GLU A 26 -3.12 10.53 0.92
C GLU A 26 -4.51 10.29 0.29
N LEU A 27 -5.59 10.51 1.06
CA LEU A 27 -6.99 10.34 0.62
C LEU A 27 -7.31 8.94 0.06
N VAL A 28 -6.60 7.91 0.52
CA VAL A 28 -6.85 6.51 0.17
C VAL A 28 -7.94 5.96 1.06
N SER A 29 -9.01 5.42 0.46
CA SER A 29 -10.06 4.76 1.22
C SER A 29 -9.60 3.40 1.72
N THR A 30 -10.15 2.95 2.86
CA THR A 30 -9.89 1.58 3.34
C THR A 30 -10.35 0.54 2.32
N ALA A 31 -11.42 0.81 1.57
CA ALA A 31 -11.94 -0.08 0.54
C ALA A 31 -10.95 -0.27 -0.63
N ASP A 32 -10.23 0.79 -1.03
CA ASP A 32 -9.22 0.71 -2.08
C ASP A 32 -8.01 -0.10 -1.62
N PHE A 33 -7.57 0.11 -0.37
CA PHE A 33 -6.51 -0.69 0.21
C PHE A 33 -6.91 -2.18 0.29
N GLU A 34 -8.12 -2.49 0.75
CA GLU A 34 -8.64 -3.86 0.79
C GLU A 34 -8.79 -4.47 -0.61
N ALA A 35 -9.15 -3.68 -1.62
CA ALA A 35 -9.19 -4.13 -3.01
C ALA A 35 -7.79 -4.52 -3.50
N ALA A 36 -6.76 -3.72 -3.18
CA ALA A 36 -5.38 -4.03 -3.51
C ALA A 36 -4.88 -5.31 -2.80
N LEU A 37 -5.25 -5.52 -1.52
CA LEU A 37 -4.98 -6.78 -0.82
C LEU A 37 -5.54 -7.98 -1.60
N ARG A 38 -6.83 -7.93 -1.94
CA ARG A 38 -7.51 -9.02 -2.66
C ARG A 38 -6.89 -9.29 -4.03
N GLN A 39 -6.50 -8.24 -4.77
CA GLN A 39 -5.84 -8.38 -6.07
C GLN A 39 -4.49 -9.10 -5.97
N GLN A 40 -3.79 -8.95 -4.85
CA GLN A 40 -2.51 -9.62 -4.58
C GLN A 40 -2.67 -10.93 -3.80
N GLY A 41 -3.90 -11.45 -3.67
CA GLY A 41 -4.17 -12.70 -2.96
C GLY A 41 -4.02 -12.62 -1.44
N CYS A 42 -3.84 -11.43 -0.88
CA CYS A 42 -3.81 -11.20 0.56
C CYS A 42 -5.24 -11.01 1.08
N VAL A 43 -5.58 -11.67 2.19
CA VAL A 43 -6.90 -11.52 2.81
C VAL A 43 -6.86 -10.45 3.89
N ARG A 44 -5.73 -10.33 4.59
CA ARG A 44 -5.63 -9.42 5.72
C ARG A 44 -4.36 -8.59 5.68
N VAL A 45 -4.38 -7.44 6.36
CA VAL A 45 -3.20 -6.59 6.47
C VAL A 45 -2.06 -7.31 7.19
N GLU A 46 -2.34 -8.24 8.09
CA GLU A 46 -1.33 -9.02 8.79
C GLU A 46 -0.51 -9.92 7.85
N ASP A 47 -0.97 -10.17 6.63
CA ASP A 47 -0.22 -10.93 5.62
C ASP A 47 0.74 -10.03 4.81
N VAL A 48 0.74 -8.71 5.04
CA VAL A 48 1.52 -7.74 4.28
C VAL A 48 2.85 -7.43 4.95
N GLN A 49 3.95 -7.55 4.19
CA GLN A 49 5.26 -7.04 4.58
C GLN A 49 5.36 -5.53 4.33
N LEU A 50 4.92 -5.08 3.15
CA LEU A 50 4.96 -3.67 2.76
C LEU A 50 3.79 -3.35 1.82
N ALA A 51 3.17 -2.18 2.00
CA ALA A 51 2.26 -1.60 1.01
C ALA A 51 2.67 -0.16 0.69
N LEU A 52 2.73 0.16 -0.60
CA LEU A 52 3.10 1.46 -1.14
C LEU A 52 1.93 2.05 -1.93
N LEU A 53 1.65 3.34 -1.73
CA LEU A 53 0.91 4.15 -2.66
C LEU A 53 1.91 4.75 -3.65
N GLU A 54 1.87 4.29 -4.89
CA GLU A 54 2.70 4.82 -5.97
C GLU A 54 2.26 6.23 -6.38
N THR A 55 3.13 6.99 -7.02
CA THR A 55 2.82 8.33 -7.55
C THR A 55 1.68 8.35 -8.57
N THR A 56 1.40 7.19 -9.18
CA THR A 56 0.30 6.97 -10.11
C THR A 56 -1.05 6.78 -9.43
N GLY A 57 -1.08 6.66 -8.10
CA GLY A 57 -2.27 6.32 -7.31
C GLY A 57 -2.52 4.81 -7.18
N HIS A 58 -1.67 3.97 -7.79
CA HIS A 58 -1.76 2.52 -7.63
C HIS A 58 -1.24 2.07 -6.25
N ILE A 59 -1.83 1.02 -5.69
CA ILE A 59 -1.37 0.42 -4.44
C ILE A 59 -0.62 -0.87 -4.75
N THR A 60 0.67 -0.89 -4.43
CA THR A 60 1.51 -2.09 -4.53
C THR A 60 1.51 -2.80 -3.19
N ILE A 61 1.19 -4.11 -3.15
CA ILE A 61 1.28 -4.95 -1.96
C ILE A 61 2.43 -5.94 -2.12
N ILE A 62 3.30 -6.00 -1.12
CA ILE A 62 4.34 -7.02 -0.96
C ILE A 62 3.90 -7.92 0.21
N PRO A 63 3.47 -9.16 -0.07
CA PRO A 63 3.11 -10.12 0.98
C PRO A 63 4.32 -10.49 1.83
N ARG A 64 4.09 -10.92 3.08
CA ARG A 64 5.14 -11.57 3.86
C ARG A 64 5.54 -12.90 3.20
N PRO A 65 6.81 -13.30 3.33
CA PRO A 65 7.21 -14.65 2.96
C PRO A 65 6.38 -15.65 3.79
N THR A 66 5.72 -16.59 3.14
CA THR A 66 5.21 -17.78 3.82
C THR A 66 6.42 -18.56 4.34
N SER A 67 6.50 -18.72 5.66
CA SER A 67 7.44 -19.67 6.26
C SER A 67 6.84 -21.07 6.09
N ASP A 68 7.33 -21.81 5.10
CA ASP A 68 7.24 -23.28 5.04
C ASP A 68 8.40 -23.90 5.83
#